data_AF-A0A315T5J1-F1
#
_entry.id   AF-A0A315T5J1-F1
#
_cell.length_a   1.000
_cell.length_b   1.000
_cell.length_c   1.000
_cell.angle_alpha   90.00
_cell.angle_beta   90.00
_cell.angle_gamma   90.00
#
_symmetry.space_group_name_H-M   'P 1'
#
loop_
_entity.id
_entity.type
_entity.pdbx_description
1 polymer ?
#
loop_
_entity_poly.entity_id
_entity_poly.type
_entity_poly.pdbx_seq_one_letter_code
_entity_poly.pdbx_strand_id
1 'polypeptide(L)'
;MKRRQAGLTLIELMVAMALTALLGVMLSALVNGWLKVRERLQVNTQETSVLEFCLALERRFDSPVLRRLYEQRLPLASRWLDWQADRQQLLWVAAAALPEAEGGSRLQRQRLRFDAREQRLLLESSAELYAASEPRWVLREQLPRVSAINVLYHQGDRWLPWPSDQPAHPGRGVRLELQRDGAPYVCTFVLPWGRS
;
A
#
# COMPACT_ATOMS: atom_id res chain seq x y z
N MET A 1 -31.94 -46.22 -57.71
CA MET A 1 -31.51 -45.92 -56.32
C MET A 1 -32.33 -44.73 -55.80
N LYS A 2 -33.40 -44.98 -55.03
CA LYS A 2 -34.24 -43.92 -54.42
C LYS A 2 -33.56 -43.42 -53.14
N ARG A 3 -32.95 -42.24 -53.17
CA ARG A 3 -32.54 -41.49 -51.96
C ARG A 3 -33.80 -40.99 -51.27
N ARG A 4 -34.12 -41.53 -50.09
CA ARG A 4 -35.13 -40.96 -49.18
C ARG A 4 -34.55 -39.65 -48.62
N GLN A 5 -35.00 -38.52 -49.14
CA GLN A 5 -34.89 -37.25 -48.42
C GLN A 5 -35.93 -37.29 -47.31
N ALA A 6 -35.48 -37.48 -46.07
CA ALA A 6 -36.29 -37.25 -44.89
C ALA A 6 -36.38 -35.72 -44.71
N GLY A 7 -37.55 -35.13 -44.97
CA GLY A 7 -37.80 -33.74 -44.64
C GLY A 7 -37.81 -33.60 -43.12
N LEU A 8 -36.95 -32.72 -42.58
CA LEU A 8 -36.98 -32.38 -41.16
C LEU A 8 -38.40 -31.95 -40.77
N THR A 9 -38.93 -32.57 -39.73
CA THR A 9 -40.25 -32.20 -39.21
C THR A 9 -40.14 -30.86 -38.48
N LEU A 10 -41.20 -30.05 -38.53
CA LEU A 10 -41.25 -28.73 -37.89
C LEU A 10 -40.97 -28.80 -36.38
N ILE A 11 -41.32 -29.94 -35.76
CA ILE A 11 -41.04 -30.26 -34.36
C ILE A 11 -39.54 -30.42 -34.11
N GLU A 12 -38.81 -31.10 -34.99
CA GLU A 12 -37.36 -31.34 -34.85
C GLU A 12 -36.56 -30.04 -34.91
N LEU A 13 -36.99 -29.10 -35.76
CA LEU A 13 -36.41 -27.77 -35.84
C LEU A 13 -36.66 -26.97 -34.54
N MET A 14 -37.88 -27.03 -34.00
CA MET A 14 -38.22 -26.37 -32.74
C MET A 14 -37.42 -26.93 -31.56
N VAL A 15 -37.26 -28.25 -31.50
CA VAL A 15 -36.47 -28.91 -30.46
C VAL A 15 -35.00 -28.53 -30.57
N ALA A 16 -34.43 -28.49 -31.78
CA ALA A 16 -33.05 -28.06 -31.99
C ALA A 16 -32.81 -26.61 -31.54
N MET A 17 -33.74 -25.70 -31.85
CA MET A 17 -33.66 -24.31 -31.41
C MET A 17 -33.80 -24.17 -29.89
N ALA A 18 -34.72 -24.91 -29.27
CA ALA A 18 -34.90 -24.91 -27.82
C ALA A 18 -33.65 -25.41 -27.08
N LEU A 19 -33.03 -26.50 -27.57
CA LEU A 19 -31.78 -27.04 -27.03
C LEU A 19 -30.62 -26.06 -27.19
N THR A 20 -30.52 -25.39 -28.35
CA THR A 20 -29.47 -24.39 -28.59
C THR A 20 -29.63 -23.18 -27.68
N ALA A 21 -30.87 -22.73 -27.45
CA ALA A 21 -31.16 -21.64 -26.53
C ALA A 21 -30.79 -22.01 -25.07
N LEU A 22 -31.15 -23.22 -24.63
CA LEU A 22 -30.77 -23.74 -23.31
C LEU A 22 -29.25 -23.82 -23.14
N LEU A 23 -28.54 -24.32 -24.15
CA LEU A 23 -27.07 -24.36 -24.16
C LEU A 23 -26.48 -22.95 -24.08
N GLY A 24 -27.02 -21.99 -24.83
CA GLY A 24 -26.58 -20.60 -24.80
C GLY A 24 -26.77 -19.93 -23.44
N VAL A 25 -27.90 -20.20 -22.76
CA VAL A 25 -28.17 -19.71 -21.40
C VAL A 25 -27.21 -20.34 -20.39
N MET A 26 -26.99 -21.65 -20.45
CA MET A 26 -26.03 -22.33 -19.58
C MET A 26 -24.60 -21.80 -19.75
N LEU A 27 -24.17 -21.63 -21.01
CA LEU A 27 -22.84 -21.11 -21.31
C LEU A 27 -22.66 -19.67 -20.78
N SER A 28 -23.68 -18.83 -20.98
CA SER A 28 -23.69 -17.46 -20.46
C SER A 28 -23.62 -17.42 -18.92
N ALA A 29 -24.36 -18.31 -18.25
CA ALA A 29 -24.34 -18.41 -16.79
C ALA A 29 -22.96 -18.83 -16.26
N LEU A 30 -22.27 -19.75 -16.94
CA LEU A 30 -20.91 -20.17 -16.59
C LEU A 30 -19.89 -19.04 -16.76
N VAL A 31 -19.94 -18.32 -17.89
CA VAL A 31 -19.05 -17.17 -18.15
C VAL A 31 -19.27 -16.08 -17.10
N ASN A 32 -20.52 -15.74 -16.81
CA ASN A 32 -20.86 -14.75 -15.80
C ASN A 32 -20.44 -15.19 -14.38
N GLY A 33 -20.61 -16.48 -14.06
CA GLY A 33 -20.17 -17.04 -12.78
C GLY A 33 -18.66 -16.96 -12.60
N TRP A 34 -17.90 -17.31 -13.64
CA TRP A 34 -16.43 -17.23 -13.64
C TRP A 34 -15.92 -15.79 -13.47
N LEU A 35 -16.51 -14.83 -14.20
CA LEU A 35 -16.17 -13.41 -14.07
C LEU A 35 -16.41 -12.91 -12.65
N LYS A 36 -17.56 -13.25 -12.05
CA LYS A 36 -17.91 -12.86 -10.69
C LYS A 36 -16.97 -13.45 -9.63
N VAL A 37 -16.53 -14.70 -9.80
CA VAL A 37 -15.54 -15.32 -8.91
C VAL A 37 -14.19 -14.62 -9.04
N ARG A 38 -13.74 -14.33 -10.27
CA ARG A 38 -12.49 -13.60 -10.51
C ARG A 38 -12.49 -12.22 -9.88
N GLU A 39 -13.58 -11.46 -10.02
CA GLU A 39 -13.74 -10.14 -9.41
C GLU A 39 -13.63 -10.23 -7.88
N ARG A 40 -14.33 -11.17 -7.25
CA ARG A 40 -14.26 -11.38 -5.78
C ARG A 40 -12.85 -11.73 -5.31
N LEU A 41 -12.15 -12.60 -6.02
CA LEU A 41 -10.78 -12.97 -5.68
C LEU A 41 -9.81 -11.78 -5.85
N GLN A 42 -10.01 -10.95 -6.88
CA GLN A 42 -9.21 -9.75 -7.11
C GLN A 42 -9.43 -8.70 -6.00
N VAL A 43 -10.68 -8.44 -5.61
CA VAL A 43 -11.01 -7.50 -4.52
C VAL A 43 -10.39 -7.97 -3.19
N ASN A 44 -10.55 -9.25 -2.83
CA ASN A 44 -9.94 -9.79 -1.62
C ASN A 44 -8.40 -9.66 -1.62
N THR A 45 -7.76 -9.93 -2.77
CA THR A 45 -6.30 -9.79 -2.89
C THR A 45 -5.86 -8.32 -2.78
N GLN A 46 -6.63 -7.40 -3.36
CA GLN A 46 -6.36 -5.97 -3.28
C GLN A 46 -6.44 -5.47 -1.84
N GLU A 47 -7.51 -5.79 -1.10
CA GLU A 47 -7.67 -5.39 0.30
C GLU A 47 -6.57 -5.97 1.19
N THR A 48 -6.22 -7.25 0.98
CA THR A 48 -5.14 -7.91 1.74
C THR A 48 -3.81 -7.18 1.58
N SER A 49 -3.43 -6.82 0.35
CA SER A 49 -2.15 -6.09 0.11
C SER A 49 -2.09 -4.71 0.77
N VAL A 50 -3.21 -3.98 0.87
CA VAL A 50 -3.25 -2.68 1.57
C VAL A 50 -3.10 -2.88 3.07
N LEU A 51 -3.78 -3.89 3.62
CA LEU A 51 -3.67 -4.26 5.03
C LEU A 51 -2.24 -4.66 5.39
N GLU A 52 -1.60 -5.52 4.61
CA GLU A 52 -0.21 -5.94 4.81
C GLU A 52 0.76 -4.75 4.80
N PHE A 53 0.58 -3.84 3.84
CA PHE A 53 1.36 -2.60 3.77
C PHE A 53 1.17 -1.74 5.04
N CYS A 54 -0.08 -1.56 5.48
CA CYS A 54 -0.37 -0.74 6.64
C CYS A 54 0.14 -1.38 7.94
N LEU A 55 0.05 -2.71 8.11
CA LEU A 55 0.66 -3.41 9.24
C LEU A 55 2.20 -3.36 9.18
N ALA A 56 2.80 -3.38 7.99
CA ALA A 56 4.24 -3.17 7.84
C ALA A 56 4.63 -1.75 8.25
N LEU A 57 3.84 -0.74 7.89
CA LEU A 57 4.08 0.65 8.27
C LEU A 57 3.86 0.90 9.77
N GLU A 58 2.79 0.35 10.35
CA GLU A 58 2.49 0.43 11.79
C GLU A 58 3.67 -0.05 12.65
N ARG A 59 4.23 -1.24 12.33
CA ARG A 59 5.41 -1.79 13.00
C ARG A 59 6.64 -0.87 13.01
N ARG A 60 6.71 0.12 12.10
CA ARG A 60 7.83 1.07 11.99
C ARG A 60 7.50 2.39 12.70
N PHE A 61 6.25 2.61 13.07
CA PHE A 61 5.79 3.68 13.94
C PHE A 61 5.69 3.27 15.42
N ASP A 62 5.99 2.01 15.76
CA ASP A 62 5.94 1.50 17.14
C ASP A 62 6.99 2.13 18.08
N SER A 63 8.09 2.67 17.57
CA SER A 63 9.18 3.20 18.40
C SER A 63 9.95 4.35 17.72
N PRO A 64 9.29 5.45 17.32
CA PRO A 64 9.94 6.61 16.76
C PRO A 64 10.82 7.28 17.82
N VAL A 65 11.95 7.82 17.38
CA VAL A 65 12.93 8.50 18.26
C VAL A 65 13.36 9.79 17.60
N LEU A 66 13.36 10.89 18.36
CA LEU A 66 13.97 12.14 17.93
C LEU A 66 15.49 12.00 17.95
N ARG A 67 16.09 11.85 16.78
CA ARG A 67 17.54 11.72 16.61
C ARG A 67 18.04 12.64 15.52
N ARG A 68 19.07 13.44 15.83
CA ARG A 68 19.80 14.20 14.81
C ARG A 68 20.54 13.24 13.89
N LEU A 69 20.25 13.35 12.60
CA LEU A 69 20.90 12.60 11.54
C LEU A 69 22.00 13.43 10.87
N TYR A 70 22.93 12.75 10.21
CA TYR A 70 24.01 13.37 9.46
C TYR A 70 24.06 12.76 8.06
N GLU A 71 24.23 13.61 7.06
CA GLU A 71 24.49 13.22 5.67
C GLU A 71 25.63 14.07 5.15
N GLN A 72 26.60 13.46 4.46
CA GLN A 72 27.76 14.17 3.91
C GLN A 72 28.50 15.02 4.98
N ARG A 73 28.53 14.52 6.23
CA ARG A 73 29.10 15.20 7.41
C ARG A 73 28.38 16.48 7.84
N LEU A 74 27.22 16.80 7.27
CA LEU A 74 26.38 17.91 7.67
C LEU A 74 25.22 17.42 8.55
N PRO A 75 24.91 18.13 9.65
CA PRO A 75 23.75 17.80 10.47
C PRO A 75 22.46 18.14 9.73
N LEU A 76 21.52 17.21 9.71
CA LEU A 76 20.15 17.44 9.24
C LEU A 76 19.29 18.05 10.35
N ALA A 77 18.18 18.68 9.95
CA ALA A 77 17.16 19.17 10.87
C ALA A 77 16.59 17.99 11.69
N SER A 78 16.52 18.16 13.02
CA SER A 78 15.96 17.14 13.89
C SER A 78 14.44 17.27 13.90
N ARG A 79 13.76 16.31 13.29
CA ARG A 79 12.30 16.24 13.18
C ARG A 79 11.84 14.83 13.51
N TRP A 80 10.69 14.71 14.16
CA TRP A 80 10.12 13.40 14.51
C TRP A 80 9.67 12.63 13.27
N LEU A 81 8.91 13.31 12.41
CA LEU A 81 8.36 12.82 11.16
C LEU A 81 8.57 13.93 10.12
N ASP A 82 9.59 13.78 9.27
CA ASP A 82 10.01 14.78 8.30
C ASP A 82 9.37 14.51 6.95
N TRP A 83 8.28 15.23 6.66
CA TRP A 83 7.65 15.19 5.35
C TRP A 83 8.37 16.13 4.38
N GLN A 84 8.88 15.56 3.28
CA GLN A 84 9.57 16.25 2.20
C GLN A 84 8.70 16.22 0.95
N ALA A 85 7.93 17.30 0.74
CA ALA A 85 6.94 17.39 -0.34
C ALA A 85 7.55 17.38 -1.74
N ASP A 86 8.76 17.92 -1.91
CA ASP A 86 9.53 17.92 -3.15
C ASP A 86 9.91 16.50 -3.59
N ARG A 87 10.23 15.63 -2.63
CA ARG A 87 10.61 14.23 -2.86
C ARG A 87 9.48 13.23 -2.61
N GLN A 88 8.31 13.70 -2.21
CA GLN A 88 7.14 12.88 -1.85
C GLN A 88 7.50 11.75 -0.87
N GLN A 89 8.26 12.09 0.18
CA GLN A 89 8.72 11.11 1.16
C GLN A 89 8.55 11.60 2.59
N LEU A 90 8.24 10.65 3.47
CA LEU A 90 8.27 10.82 4.92
C LEU A 90 9.51 10.12 5.46
N LEU A 91 10.33 10.83 6.23
CA LEU A 91 11.50 10.28 6.90
C LEU A 91 11.34 10.32 8.41
N TRP A 92 11.79 9.27 9.09
CA TRP A 92 11.87 9.24 10.54
C TRP A 92 12.94 8.28 11.02
N VAL A 93 13.23 8.32 12.32
CA VAL A 93 14.12 7.35 12.98
C VAL A 93 13.28 6.52 13.93
N ALA A 94 13.49 5.21 13.92
CA ALA A 94 12.82 4.30 14.84
C ALA A 94 13.80 3.25 15.37
N ALA A 95 13.52 2.75 16.58
CA ALA A 95 14.20 1.57 17.10
C ALA A 95 13.67 0.31 16.38
N ALA A 96 14.57 -0.51 15.87
CA ALA A 96 14.30 -1.83 15.36
C ALA A 96 14.42 -2.88 16.48
N ALA A 97 13.62 -3.94 16.40
CA ALA A 97 13.66 -5.04 17.36
C ALA A 97 15.03 -5.75 17.38
N LEU A 98 15.65 -5.92 16.20
CA LEU A 98 17.00 -6.46 16.05
C LEU A 98 17.90 -5.48 15.27
N PRO A 99 19.18 -5.35 15.64
CA PRO A 99 20.16 -4.63 14.84
C PRO A 99 20.49 -5.41 13.56
N GLU A 100 20.92 -4.71 12.50
CA GLU A 100 21.33 -5.37 11.23
C GLU A 100 22.65 -6.12 11.35
N ALA A 101 23.51 -5.74 12.29
CA ALA A 101 24.77 -6.38 12.58
C ALA A 101 24.95 -6.56 14.10
N GLU A 102 25.68 -7.59 14.50
CA GLU A 102 25.97 -7.87 15.90
C GLU A 102 26.77 -6.70 16.52
N GLY A 103 26.33 -6.21 17.70
CA GLY A 103 26.89 -5.00 18.33
C GLY A 103 26.50 -3.67 17.66
N GLY A 104 25.70 -3.69 16.59
CA GLY A 104 25.24 -2.51 15.88
C GLY A 104 24.12 -1.74 16.58
N SER A 105 23.90 -0.49 16.14
CA SER A 105 22.76 0.31 16.59
C SER A 105 21.44 -0.36 16.22
N ARG A 106 20.51 -0.39 17.17
CA ARG A 106 19.12 -0.78 16.90
C ARG A 106 18.32 0.36 16.24
N LEU A 107 18.84 1.59 16.25
CA LEU A 107 18.18 2.70 15.57
C LEU A 107 18.39 2.59 14.06
N GLN A 108 17.30 2.73 13.33
CA GLN A 108 17.29 2.73 11.88
C GLN A 108 16.55 3.97 11.37
N ARG A 109 17.04 4.49 10.25
CA ARG A 109 16.26 5.40 9.43
C ARG A 109 15.13 4.63 8.77
N GLN A 110 13.97 5.26 8.69
CA GLN A 110 12.78 4.76 8.04
C GLN A 110 12.36 5.77 6.97
N ARG A 111 11.84 5.26 5.86
CA ARG A 111 11.37 6.06 4.74
C ARG A 111 10.10 5.47 4.17
N LEU A 112 9.05 6.28 4.09
CA LEU A 112 7.90 6.03 3.24
C LEU A 112 8.02 6.95 2.02
N ARG A 113 8.13 6.39 0.83
CA ARG A 113 8.31 7.16 -0.41
C ARG A 113 7.21 6.83 -1.40
N PHE A 114 6.61 7.87 -1.96
CA PHE A 114 5.69 7.75 -3.08
C PHE A 114 6.43 7.97 -4.40
N ASP A 115 6.38 6.95 -5.25
CA ASP A 115 6.92 7.00 -6.61
C ASP A 115 5.76 7.22 -7.57
N ALA A 116 5.53 8.48 -7.93
CA ALA A 116 4.43 8.86 -8.81
C ALA A 116 4.59 8.32 -10.25
N ARG A 117 5.83 8.06 -10.68
CA ARG A 117 6.12 7.55 -12.03
C ARG A 117 5.74 6.08 -12.15
N GLU A 118 6.14 5.28 -11.15
CA GLU A 118 5.82 3.85 -11.10
C GLU A 118 4.51 3.56 -10.36
N GLN A 119 3.80 4.59 -9.92
CA GLN A 119 2.54 4.51 -9.17
C GLN A 119 2.60 3.52 -8.01
N ARG A 120 3.54 3.73 -7.09
CA ARG A 120 3.74 2.82 -5.95
C ARG A 120 4.18 3.55 -4.69
N LEU A 121 3.84 2.97 -3.55
CA LEU A 121 4.43 3.32 -2.26
C LEU A 121 5.52 2.33 -1.88
N LEU A 122 6.59 2.85 -1.32
CA LEU A 122 7.74 2.08 -0.88
C LEU A 122 7.99 2.38 0.59
N LEU A 123 8.06 1.34 1.41
CA LEU A 123 8.52 1.41 2.78
C LEU A 123 9.94 0.85 2.83
N GLU A 124 10.88 1.67 3.24
CA GLU A 124 12.31 1.38 3.20
C GLU A 124 12.94 1.69 4.57
N SER A 125 14.03 1.02 4.89
CA SER A 125 14.82 1.33 6.09
C SER A 125 16.32 1.36 5.78
N SER A 126 17.09 1.98 6.67
CA SER A 126 18.55 1.97 6.61
C SER A 126 19.14 1.97 8.02
N ALA A 127 20.12 1.11 8.29
CA ALA A 127 20.90 1.16 9.54
C ALA A 127 21.97 2.28 9.53
N GLU A 128 22.18 2.96 8.40
CA GLU A 128 23.21 4.00 8.26
C GLU A 128 22.72 5.35 8.83
N LEU A 129 22.88 5.54 10.15
CA LEU A 129 22.50 6.81 10.80
C LEU A 129 23.44 7.97 10.43
N TYR A 130 24.71 7.65 10.17
CA TYR A 130 25.81 8.58 9.85
C TYR A 130 26.44 8.24 8.50
N ALA A 131 25.63 8.22 7.45
CA ALA A 131 26.12 7.91 6.12
C ALA A 131 27.14 8.98 5.65
N ALA A 132 28.29 8.53 5.15
CA ALA A 132 29.29 9.42 4.56
C ALA A 132 28.79 10.05 3.25
N SER A 133 27.88 9.35 2.57
CA SER A 133 27.15 9.74 1.36
C SER A 133 25.64 9.62 1.61
N GLU A 134 24.83 9.47 0.55
CA GLU A 134 23.44 9.02 0.75
C GLU A 134 23.40 7.64 1.43
N PRO A 135 22.47 7.42 2.37
CA PRO A 135 22.34 6.14 3.05
C PRO A 135 21.84 5.06 2.09
N ARG A 136 22.35 3.84 2.24
CA ARG A 136 21.81 2.69 1.51
C ARG A 136 20.44 2.30 2.08
N TRP A 137 19.41 2.38 1.24
CA TRP A 137 18.05 2.00 1.59
C TRP A 137 17.75 0.55 1.22
N VAL A 138 17.08 -0.15 2.13
CA VAL A 138 16.62 -1.53 1.96
C VAL A 138 15.10 -1.51 1.88
N LEU A 139 14.53 -2.04 0.80
CA LEU A 139 13.08 -2.18 0.64
C LEU A 139 12.54 -3.17 1.69
N ARG A 140 11.50 -2.76 2.41
CA ARG A 140 10.83 -3.56 3.44
C ARG A 140 9.42 -3.97 3.04
N GLU A 141 8.71 -3.09 2.35
CA GLU A 141 7.39 -3.38 1.81
C GLU A 141 7.09 -2.45 0.63
N GLN A 142 6.24 -2.88 -0.30
CA GLN A 142 5.78 -2.05 -1.39
C GLN A 142 4.29 -2.22 -1.66
N LEU A 143 3.62 -1.13 -2.02
CA LEU A 143 2.23 -1.14 -2.46
C LEU A 143 2.13 -0.56 -3.87
N PRO A 144 1.97 -1.40 -4.91
CA PRO A 144 1.81 -0.93 -6.28
C PRO A 144 0.39 -0.40 -6.55
N ARG A 145 0.27 0.31 -7.67
CA ARG A 145 -0.95 0.93 -8.21
C ARG A 145 -1.53 2.04 -7.34
N VAL A 146 -0.68 2.75 -6.63
CA VAL A 146 -1.02 3.93 -5.84
C VAL A 146 -0.88 5.17 -6.73
N SER A 147 -1.94 5.96 -6.85
CA SER A 147 -1.95 7.16 -7.71
C SER A 147 -1.77 8.47 -6.94
N ALA A 148 -2.06 8.48 -5.64
CA ALA A 148 -1.88 9.64 -4.78
C ALA A 148 -1.74 9.23 -3.31
N ILE A 149 -1.06 10.05 -2.53
CA ILE A 149 -1.02 9.94 -1.07
C ILE A 149 -1.19 11.30 -0.39
N ASN A 150 -1.63 11.25 0.86
CA ASN A 150 -1.63 12.36 1.79
C ASN A 150 -1.27 11.86 3.18
N VAL A 151 -0.42 12.60 3.89
CA VAL A 151 0.00 12.28 5.26
C VAL A 151 -0.56 13.35 6.18
N LEU A 152 -1.38 12.93 7.12
CA LEU A 152 -2.02 13.78 8.12
C LEU A 152 -1.54 13.39 9.52
N TYR A 153 -1.62 14.34 10.44
CA TYR A 153 -1.17 14.15 11.81
C TYR A 153 -2.24 14.66 12.77
N HIS A 154 -2.30 14.03 13.94
CA HIS A 154 -3.32 14.32 14.93
C HIS A 154 -2.96 15.54 15.80
N GLN A 155 -3.70 16.64 15.64
CA GLN A 155 -3.59 17.88 16.43
C GLN A 155 -4.87 18.18 17.18
N GLY A 156 -4.84 18.13 18.52
CA GLY A 156 -6.05 18.30 19.32
C GLY A 156 -7.09 17.26 18.91
N ASP A 157 -8.19 17.71 18.30
CA ASP A 157 -9.27 16.86 17.75
C ASP A 157 -9.33 16.86 16.22
N ARG A 158 -8.25 17.28 15.53
CA ARG A 158 -8.23 17.44 14.07
C ARG A 158 -7.09 16.64 13.42
N TRP A 159 -7.34 16.20 12.19
CA TRP A 159 -6.33 15.66 11.29
C TRP A 159 -5.91 16.75 10.32
N LEU A 160 -4.65 17.14 10.39
CA LEU A 160 -4.10 18.24 9.60
C LEU A 160 -2.84 17.76 8.87
N PRO A 161 -2.53 18.29 7.67
CA PRO A 161 -1.30 17.94 6.94
C PRO A 161 0.01 18.38 7.64
N TRP A 162 -0.09 18.87 8.88
CA TRP A 162 0.90 19.30 9.89
C TRP A 162 2.02 20.24 9.40
N PRO A 163 2.34 21.30 10.18
CA PRO A 163 3.43 22.20 9.86
C PRO A 163 4.78 21.46 10.01
N SER A 164 5.40 21.18 8.86
CA SER A 164 6.64 20.43 8.72
C SER A 164 7.86 21.13 9.31
N ASP A 165 7.73 22.27 9.99
CA ASP A 165 8.83 23.15 10.42
C ASP A 165 9.08 23.20 11.93
N GLN A 166 8.24 22.56 12.75
CA GLN A 166 8.38 22.58 14.21
C GLN A 166 8.96 21.26 14.76
N PRO A 167 9.90 21.30 15.73
CA PRO A 167 10.48 20.10 16.35
C PRO A 167 9.52 19.39 17.31
N ALA A 168 8.27 19.84 17.41
CA ALA A 168 7.26 19.28 18.29
C ALA A 168 6.94 17.82 17.91
N HIS A 169 6.66 17.00 18.92
CA HIS A 169 6.17 15.64 18.68
C HIS A 169 4.86 15.72 17.87
N PRO A 170 4.65 14.86 16.84
CA PRO A 170 3.51 14.86 15.92
C PRO A 170 2.15 14.50 16.57
N GLY A 171 2.01 14.68 17.88
CA GLY A 171 0.83 14.29 18.64
C GLY A 171 0.73 12.77 18.80
N ARG A 172 -0.50 12.26 18.84
CA ARG A 172 -0.82 10.87 19.21
C ARG A 172 -0.99 9.94 18.01
N GLY A 173 -0.93 10.45 16.78
CA GLY A 173 -1.17 9.61 15.61
C GLY A 173 -0.84 10.24 14.26
N VAL A 174 -0.67 9.37 13.29
CA VAL A 174 -0.42 9.66 11.87
C VAL A 174 -1.48 8.97 11.06
N ARG A 175 -1.95 9.61 9.99
CA ARG A 175 -2.88 9.01 9.05
C ARG A 175 -2.30 9.10 7.65
N LEU A 176 -2.25 7.97 6.97
CA LEU A 176 -1.93 7.86 5.56
C LEU A 176 -3.25 7.68 4.80
N GLU A 177 -3.57 8.63 3.94
CA GLU A 177 -4.63 8.49 2.96
C GLU A 177 -3.99 8.18 1.60
N LEU A 178 -4.53 7.23 0.87
CA LEU A 178 -4.00 6.85 -0.44
C LEU A 178 -5.11 6.51 -1.42
N GLN A 179 -4.84 6.74 -2.71
CA GLN A 179 -5.69 6.31 -3.82
C GLN A 179 -5.02 5.13 -4.51
N ARG A 180 -5.71 3.99 -4.60
CA ARG A 180 -5.19 2.79 -5.25
C ARG A 180 -6.22 2.16 -6.15
N ASP A 181 -5.85 1.90 -7.40
CA ASP A 181 -6.78 1.38 -8.43
C ASP A 181 -8.08 2.22 -8.53
N GLY A 182 -8.02 3.53 -8.22
CA GLY A 182 -9.17 4.44 -8.19
C GLY A 182 -10.03 4.41 -6.93
N ALA A 183 -9.69 3.56 -5.94
CA ALA A 183 -10.39 3.47 -4.66
C ALA A 183 -9.60 4.17 -3.52
N PRO A 184 -10.29 4.87 -2.60
CA PRO A 184 -9.66 5.49 -1.45
C PRO A 184 -9.40 4.48 -0.33
N TYR A 185 -8.23 4.57 0.29
CA TYR A 185 -7.88 3.83 1.50
C TYR A 185 -7.32 4.78 2.56
N VAL A 186 -7.57 4.45 3.82
CA VAL A 186 -7.09 5.22 4.97
C VAL A 186 -6.48 4.27 5.99
N CYS A 187 -5.23 4.52 6.35
CA CYS A 187 -4.54 3.83 7.43
C CYS A 187 -4.22 4.83 8.54
N THR A 188 -4.70 4.57 9.75
CA THR A 188 -4.48 5.43 10.93
C THR A 188 -3.61 4.69 11.92
N PHE A 189 -2.50 5.33 12.31
CA PHE A 189 -1.47 4.78 13.18
C PHE A 189 -1.45 5.57 14.48
N VAL A 190 -1.39 4.85 15.60
CA VAL A 190 -1.15 5.46 16.91
C VAL A 190 0.36 5.58 17.09
N LEU A 191 0.82 6.76 17.47
CA LEU A 191 2.22 6.95 17.86
C LEU A 191 2.35 6.73 19.37
N PRO A 192 3.39 6.02 19.83
CA PRO A 192 3.64 5.89 21.26
C PRO A 192 3.88 7.27 21.87
N TRP A 193 3.26 7.53 23.02
CA TRP A 193 3.35 8.80 23.71
C TRP A 193 4.05 8.57 25.07
N GLY A 194 5.24 9.13 25.24
CA GLY A 194 6.16 8.81 26.36
C GLY A 194 6.84 7.45 26.14
N ARG A 195 8.17 7.34 26.10
CA ARG A 195 9.14 7.77 27.13
C ARG A 195 10.34 8.42 26.45
N SER A 196 10.52 9.72 26.69
CA SER A 196 11.82 10.40 26.60
C SER A 196 12.62 10.13 27.86
#